data_AF-A0A4P9XVC4-F1
#
_entry.id   AF-A0A4P9XVC4-F1
#
_cell.length_a   1.000
_cell.length_b   1.000
_cell.length_c   1.000
_cell.angle_alpha   90.00
_cell.angle_beta   90.00
_cell.angle_gamma   90.00
#
_symmetry.space_group_name_H-M   'P 1'
#
loop_
_entity.id
_entity.type
_entity.pdbx_description
1 polymer ?
#
loop_
_entity_poly.entity_id
_entity_poly.type
_entity_poly.pdbx_seq_one_letter_code
_entity_poly.pdbx_strand_id
1 'polypeptide(L)'
;MTYDAYIEAGAPEWHDLGKWNISTPFGWDSDGIRGYVFADEKNTTLVVSIKGTSMGFLGGGGPTVGRDKVNDNLLFSCCCARVDYSWTPVCGCFMSGNQCDLDCLEESITPENIYYSMALDLFTKLETEYPEANVWLVGHSLGGSISALLGQTFALPVVAFEAPGDRLAASRLHLPMPPAVDYNKLPIWHFGHTADPIYMGTCTGATSVCYYGGYAMESKCHSGRACVYDVVAEWGWRMDSRTHRITDVIEKVIKPWKDVPQCVPEEGCVDCGLWEMVGSDDS
;
A
#
# COMPACT_ATOMS: atom_id res chain seq x y z
N MET A 1 -6.70 7.96 12.72
CA MET A 1 -6.55 8.37 11.30
C MET A 1 -6.58 7.16 10.39
N THR A 2 -5.50 6.36 10.28
CA THR A 2 -5.48 5.21 9.35
C THR A 2 -6.53 4.13 9.67
N TYR A 3 -6.75 3.85 10.96
CA TYR A 3 -7.87 2.99 11.39
C TYR A 3 -9.22 3.57 10.96
N ASP A 4 -9.44 4.86 11.22
CA ASP A 4 -10.70 5.55 10.90
C ASP A 4 -10.98 5.63 9.40
N ALA A 5 -9.97 5.48 8.54
CA ALA A 5 -10.18 5.37 7.09
C ALA A 5 -11.05 4.17 6.68
N TYR A 6 -11.19 3.17 7.55
CA TYR A 6 -12.05 2.00 7.34
C TYR A 6 -13.45 2.15 7.94
N ILE A 7 -13.69 3.20 8.71
CA ILE A 7 -14.90 3.38 9.52
C ILE A 7 -15.67 4.59 8.97
N GLU A 8 -16.99 4.50 8.93
CA GLU A 8 -17.81 5.65 8.55
C GLU A 8 -17.77 6.71 9.67
N ALA A 9 -17.51 7.97 9.30
CA ALA A 9 -17.44 9.07 10.26
C ALA A 9 -18.72 9.17 11.10
N GLY A 10 -18.54 9.20 12.42
CA GLY A 10 -19.65 9.23 13.39
C GLY A 10 -20.17 7.85 13.82
N ALA A 11 -19.67 6.75 13.25
CA ALA A 11 -19.94 5.41 13.76
C ALA A 11 -19.36 5.22 15.18
N PRO A 12 -19.94 4.35 16.03
CA PRO A 12 -19.46 4.11 17.39
C PRO A 12 -17.99 3.68 17.49
N GLU A 13 -17.47 3.05 16.45
CA GLU A 13 -16.10 2.56 16.35
C GLU A 13 -15.09 3.65 15.95
N TRP A 14 -15.55 4.83 15.52
CA TRP A 14 -14.68 5.94 15.12
C TRP A 14 -13.86 6.44 16.31
N HIS A 15 -12.53 6.51 16.15
CA HIS A 15 -11.67 7.03 17.21
C HIS A 15 -11.75 8.55 17.27
N ASP A 16 -11.99 9.07 18.48
CA ASP A 16 -11.87 10.51 18.73
C ASP A 16 -10.39 10.93 18.69
N LEU A 17 -10.05 11.71 17.65
CA LEU A 17 -8.71 12.25 17.43
C LEU A 17 -8.50 13.64 18.04
N GLY A 18 -9.44 14.11 18.85
CA GLY A 18 -9.41 15.43 19.48
C GLY A 18 -9.40 16.55 18.45
N LYS A 19 -8.35 17.38 18.47
CA LYS A 19 -8.20 18.53 17.56
C LYS A 19 -8.13 18.19 16.07
N TRP A 20 -7.99 16.90 15.73
CA TRP A 20 -7.93 16.40 14.36
C TRP A 20 -9.24 15.77 13.89
N ASN A 21 -10.34 15.92 14.64
CA ASN A 21 -11.63 15.30 14.29
C ASN A 21 -12.40 16.08 13.20
N ILE A 22 -11.81 17.11 12.60
CA ILE A 22 -12.33 17.79 11.41
C ILE A 22 -11.92 16.93 10.22
N SER A 23 -12.87 16.14 9.69
CA SER A 23 -12.59 15.20 8.61
C SER A 23 -13.58 15.33 7.46
N THR A 24 -13.06 15.32 6.23
CA THR A 24 -13.88 15.27 5.00
C THR A 24 -13.71 13.90 4.33
N PRO A 25 -14.79 13.11 4.15
CA PRO A 25 -14.71 11.83 3.44
C PRO A 25 -14.44 12.03 1.95
N PHE A 26 -13.79 11.04 1.32
CA PHE A 26 -13.73 10.92 -0.14
C PHE A 26 -13.97 9.48 -0.60
N GLY A 27 -14.58 9.32 -1.79
CA GLY A 27 -14.75 8.04 -2.48
C GLY A 27 -15.76 7.05 -1.87
N TRP A 28 -16.43 7.41 -0.79
CA TRP A 28 -17.40 6.52 -0.12
C TRP A 28 -18.63 6.20 -0.98
N ASP A 29 -19.01 7.11 -1.88
CA ASP A 29 -20.16 6.97 -2.79
C ASP A 29 -19.84 6.32 -4.15
N SER A 30 -18.57 5.98 -4.41
CA SER A 30 -18.13 5.42 -5.68
C SER A 30 -17.20 4.21 -5.50
N ASP A 31 -16.97 3.50 -6.61
CA ASP A 31 -15.92 2.49 -6.68
C ASP A 31 -14.58 3.18 -7.00
N GLY A 32 -13.60 3.07 -6.12
CA GLY A 32 -12.35 3.85 -6.18
C GLY A 32 -11.63 3.94 -4.83
N ILE A 33 -10.60 4.79 -4.76
CA ILE A 33 -9.92 5.09 -3.50
C ILE A 33 -10.90 5.70 -2.50
N ARG A 34 -10.75 5.32 -1.22
CA ARG A 34 -11.59 5.82 -0.13
C ARG A 34 -10.74 6.30 1.02
N GLY A 35 -11.32 7.17 1.86
CA GLY A 35 -10.65 7.62 3.05
C GLY A 35 -11.18 8.96 3.53
N TYR A 36 -10.31 9.67 4.25
CA TYR A 36 -10.61 10.97 4.85
C TYR A 36 -9.45 11.93 4.72
N VAL A 37 -9.76 13.21 4.56
CA VAL A 37 -8.81 14.30 4.80
C VAL A 37 -9.08 14.84 6.19
N PHE A 38 -8.13 14.68 7.10
CA PHE A 38 -8.17 15.27 8.44
C PHE A 38 -7.48 16.62 8.41
N ALA A 39 -8.05 17.62 9.08
CA ALA A 39 -7.49 18.96 9.16
C ALA A 39 -7.34 19.42 10.61
N ASP A 40 -6.36 20.29 10.86
CA ASP A 40 -6.36 21.11 12.06
C ASP A 40 -7.41 22.23 11.96
N GLU A 41 -7.74 22.89 13.08
CA GLU A 41 -8.78 23.94 13.13
C GLU A 41 -8.56 25.10 12.14
N LYS A 42 -7.32 25.30 11.68
CA LYS A 42 -6.94 26.39 10.78
C LYS A 42 -6.72 25.95 9.34
N ASN A 43 -6.88 24.65 9.03
CA ASN A 43 -6.53 24.05 7.74
C ASN A 43 -5.09 24.36 7.29
N THR A 44 -4.15 24.50 8.24
CA THR A 44 -2.73 24.71 7.96
C THR A 44 -1.96 23.40 7.83
N THR A 45 -2.53 22.30 8.32
CA THR A 45 -2.02 20.95 8.13
C THR A 45 -3.17 20.02 7.77
N LEU A 46 -3.02 19.31 6.66
CA LEU A 46 -3.96 18.32 6.17
C LEU A 46 -3.29 16.94 6.23
N VAL A 47 -3.99 15.96 6.77
CA VAL A 47 -3.56 14.55 6.76
C VAL A 47 -4.53 13.76 5.91
N VAL A 48 -4.08 13.36 4.71
CA VAL A 48 -4.86 12.52 3.80
C VAL A 48 -4.64 11.07 4.19
N SER A 49 -5.70 10.44 4.68
CA SER A 49 -5.68 9.03 5.07
C SER A 49 -6.36 8.19 3.99
N ILE A 50 -5.58 7.39 3.27
CA ILE A 50 -6.08 6.50 2.22
C ILE A 50 -6.32 5.11 2.80
N LYS A 51 -7.54 4.63 2.65
CA LYS A 51 -7.98 3.29 3.05
C LYS A 51 -7.35 2.26 2.11
N GLY A 52 -6.90 1.13 2.67
CA GLY A 52 -6.52 -0.05 1.88
C GLY A 52 -7.69 -0.99 1.57
N THR A 53 -7.36 -2.20 1.16
CA THR A 53 -8.31 -3.18 0.63
C THR A 53 -9.32 -3.67 1.67
N SER A 54 -10.59 -3.74 1.29
CA SER A 54 -11.61 -4.45 2.06
C SER A 54 -11.54 -5.95 1.79
N MET A 55 -10.63 -6.68 2.44
CA MET A 55 -10.59 -8.14 2.33
C MET A 55 -11.66 -8.77 3.23
N GLY A 56 -12.65 -9.46 2.62
CA GLY A 56 -13.79 -10.06 3.35
C GLY A 56 -13.40 -10.93 4.54
N PHE A 57 -12.25 -11.63 4.44
CA PHE A 57 -11.72 -12.50 5.49
C PHE A 57 -10.88 -11.76 6.56
N LEU A 58 -10.50 -10.50 6.32
CA LEU A 58 -9.87 -9.62 7.32
C LEU A 58 -10.89 -8.74 8.07
N GLY A 59 -12.19 -9.06 7.97
CA GLY A 59 -13.23 -8.37 8.71
C GLY A 59 -13.82 -7.16 8.00
N GLY A 60 -13.54 -6.98 6.70
CA GLY A 60 -14.14 -5.90 5.90
C GLY A 60 -14.56 -6.40 4.52
N GLY A 61 -15.80 -6.12 4.12
CA GLY A 61 -16.31 -6.33 2.77
C GLY A 61 -17.07 -5.08 2.32
N GLY A 62 -17.10 -4.81 1.02
CA GLY A 62 -17.73 -3.60 0.52
C GLY A 62 -17.77 -3.52 -1.01
N PRO A 63 -18.27 -2.39 -1.56
CA PRO A 63 -18.42 -2.22 -3.00
C PRO A 63 -17.10 -2.26 -3.77
N THR A 64 -15.98 -1.91 -3.13
CA THR A 64 -14.66 -1.73 -3.78
C THR A 64 -13.82 -3.01 -3.89
N VAL A 65 -14.26 -4.11 -3.27
CA VAL A 65 -13.44 -5.35 -3.12
C VAL A 65 -12.87 -5.84 -4.45
N GLY A 66 -13.66 -5.76 -5.52
CA GLY A 66 -13.23 -6.20 -6.86
C GLY A 66 -12.10 -5.33 -7.40
N ARG A 67 -12.23 -4.02 -7.29
CA ARG A 67 -11.26 -3.05 -7.83
C ARG A 67 -10.01 -2.95 -6.97
N ASP A 68 -10.17 -3.07 -5.65
CA ASP A 68 -9.06 -3.21 -4.69
C ASP A 68 -8.17 -4.40 -5.12
N LYS A 69 -8.77 -5.57 -5.37
CA LYS A 69 -8.05 -6.78 -5.79
C LYS A 69 -7.31 -6.64 -7.11
N VAL A 70 -7.92 -5.97 -8.09
CA VAL A 70 -7.25 -5.69 -9.38
C VAL A 70 -6.03 -4.81 -9.14
N ASN A 71 -6.16 -3.75 -8.33
CA ASN A 71 -5.04 -2.86 -8.02
C ASN A 71 -3.94 -3.57 -7.24
N ASP A 72 -4.30 -4.35 -6.22
CA ASP A 72 -3.34 -5.13 -5.43
C ASP A 72 -2.52 -6.07 -6.33
N ASN A 73 -3.20 -6.87 -7.14
CA ASN A 73 -2.55 -7.82 -8.02
C ASN A 73 -1.75 -7.13 -9.13
N LEU A 74 -2.25 -6.06 -9.73
CA LEU A 74 -1.56 -5.37 -10.81
C LEU A 74 -0.32 -4.61 -10.32
N LEU A 75 -0.32 -4.10 -9.08
CA LEU A 75 0.79 -3.33 -8.52
C LEU A 75 1.81 -4.20 -7.77
N PHE A 76 1.37 -5.25 -7.08
CA PHE A 76 2.19 -5.95 -6.08
C PHE A 76 2.40 -7.44 -6.36
N SER A 77 1.76 -8.01 -7.38
CA SER A 77 2.17 -9.32 -7.89
C SER A 77 3.27 -9.16 -8.93
N CYS A 78 4.08 -10.20 -9.12
CA CYS A 78 5.18 -10.17 -10.08
C CYS A 78 4.71 -10.33 -11.52
N CYS A 79 3.68 -11.14 -11.78
CA CYS A 79 3.15 -11.33 -13.13
C CYS A 79 1.63 -11.54 -13.12
N CYS A 80 0.86 -10.45 -13.08
CA CYS A 80 -0.60 -10.47 -13.22
C CYS A 80 -1.35 -11.40 -12.23
N ALA A 81 -0.80 -11.65 -11.05
CA ALA A 81 -1.28 -12.65 -10.08
C ALA A 81 -1.34 -14.08 -10.65
N ARG A 82 -0.36 -14.43 -11.47
CA ARG A 82 -0.13 -15.78 -11.94
C ARG A 82 0.47 -16.63 -10.83
N VAL A 83 -0.39 -17.40 -10.16
CA VAL A 83 0.04 -18.36 -9.11
C VAL A 83 0.00 -19.80 -9.61
N ASP A 84 -1.19 -20.28 -10.01
CA ASP A 84 -1.35 -21.61 -10.61
C ASP A 84 -2.58 -21.68 -11.54
N TYR A 85 -2.90 -22.89 -12.01
CA TYR A 85 -3.97 -23.13 -12.98
C TYR A 85 -5.39 -22.84 -12.45
N SER A 86 -5.56 -22.74 -11.12
CA SER A 86 -6.86 -22.47 -10.51
C SER A 86 -7.21 -20.97 -10.45
N TRP A 87 -6.25 -20.10 -10.80
CA TRP A 87 -6.42 -18.65 -10.80
C TRP A 87 -6.64 -18.09 -12.20
N THR A 88 -7.44 -17.04 -12.27
CA THR A 88 -7.53 -16.17 -13.44
C THR A 88 -6.66 -14.94 -13.20
N PRO A 89 -5.57 -14.76 -13.97
CA PRO A 89 -4.72 -13.57 -13.90
C PRO A 89 -5.50 -12.27 -14.16
N VAL A 90 -5.02 -11.15 -13.62
CA VAL A 90 -5.63 -9.81 -13.85
C VAL A 90 -5.23 -9.17 -15.18
N CYS A 91 -4.18 -9.69 -15.83
CA CYS A 91 -3.72 -9.32 -17.16
C CYS A 91 -3.11 -10.53 -17.90
N GLY A 92 -2.93 -10.38 -19.22
CA GLY A 92 -2.48 -11.45 -20.12
C GLY A 92 -0.97 -11.54 -20.32
N CYS A 93 -0.15 -10.92 -19.46
CA CYS A 93 1.29 -10.73 -19.70
C CYS A 93 2.18 -11.92 -19.33
N PHE A 94 1.58 -12.97 -18.75
CA PHE A 94 2.30 -14.22 -18.50
C PHE A 94 2.72 -14.86 -19.82
N MET A 95 4.00 -15.18 -19.94
CA MET A 95 4.56 -15.88 -21.09
C MET A 95 4.67 -17.39 -20.81
N SER A 96 5.89 -17.94 -20.80
CA SER A 96 6.13 -19.36 -20.55
C SER A 96 7.17 -19.54 -19.45
N GLY A 97 7.11 -20.66 -18.72
CA GLY A 97 7.97 -20.87 -17.55
C GLY A 97 7.71 -19.81 -16.49
N ASN A 98 8.75 -19.05 -16.13
CA ASN A 98 8.68 -17.91 -15.21
C ASN A 98 8.91 -16.57 -15.93
N GLN A 99 8.60 -16.48 -17.22
CA GLN A 99 8.74 -15.25 -17.98
C GLN A 99 7.47 -14.41 -17.91
N CYS A 100 7.64 -13.10 -17.75
CA CYS A 100 6.56 -12.12 -17.82
C CYS A 100 6.94 -10.98 -18.76
N ASP A 101 6.01 -10.59 -19.62
CA ASP A 101 6.17 -9.47 -20.54
C ASP A 101 6.04 -8.16 -19.75
N LEU A 102 7.14 -7.41 -19.64
CA LEU A 102 7.23 -6.17 -18.87
C LEU A 102 6.46 -5.04 -19.56
N ASP A 103 6.59 -4.92 -20.88
CA ASP A 103 5.91 -3.88 -21.66
C ASP A 103 4.39 -4.06 -21.52
N CYS A 104 3.90 -5.30 -21.62
CA CYS A 104 2.50 -5.64 -21.38
C CYS A 104 2.04 -5.31 -19.95
N LEU A 105 2.87 -5.56 -18.94
CA LEU A 105 2.54 -5.24 -17.54
C LEU A 105 2.34 -3.74 -17.34
N GLU A 106 3.23 -2.94 -17.91
CA GLU A 106 3.16 -1.47 -17.89
C GLU A 106 1.93 -0.97 -18.65
N GLU A 107 1.68 -1.49 -19.86
CA GLU A 107 0.49 -1.16 -20.66
C GLU A 107 -0.84 -1.56 -19.99
N SER A 108 -0.82 -2.59 -19.14
CA SER A 108 -1.99 -3.03 -18.37
C SER A 108 -2.37 -2.04 -17.26
N ILE A 109 -1.48 -1.13 -16.87
CA ILE A 109 -1.74 -0.09 -15.87
C ILE A 109 -2.32 1.15 -16.57
N THR A 110 -3.65 1.19 -16.66
CA THR A 110 -4.34 2.34 -17.26
C THR A 110 -4.78 3.36 -16.20
N PRO A 111 -4.80 4.67 -16.52
CA PRO A 111 -5.24 5.71 -15.59
C PRO A 111 -6.67 5.50 -15.06
N GLU A 112 -7.54 4.89 -15.87
CA GLU A 112 -8.94 4.63 -15.49
C GLU A 112 -9.05 3.51 -14.45
N ASN A 113 -8.07 2.61 -14.38
CA ASN A 113 -8.15 1.40 -13.58
C ASN A 113 -7.27 1.45 -12.32
N ILE A 114 -6.31 2.38 -12.26
CA ILE A 114 -5.34 2.46 -11.16
C ILE A 114 -5.70 3.51 -10.10
N TYR A 115 -5.63 3.11 -8.84
CA TYR A 115 -5.87 3.97 -7.68
C TYR A 115 -4.85 5.10 -7.55
N TYR A 116 -3.66 4.91 -8.09
CA TYR A 116 -2.63 5.94 -8.13
C TYR A 116 -3.11 7.19 -8.89
N SER A 117 -3.76 7.04 -10.05
CA SER A 117 -4.28 8.18 -10.82
C SER A 117 -5.37 8.93 -10.06
N MET A 118 -6.26 8.22 -9.37
CA MET A 118 -7.27 8.85 -8.52
C MET A 118 -6.64 9.63 -7.34
N ALA A 119 -5.52 9.13 -6.81
CA ALA A 119 -4.79 9.81 -5.74
C ALA A 119 -4.09 11.08 -6.24
N LEU A 120 -3.55 11.08 -7.48
CA LEU A 120 -3.02 12.28 -8.13
C LEU A 120 -4.08 13.37 -8.26
N ASP A 121 -5.28 13.01 -8.73
CA ASP A 121 -6.40 13.95 -8.89
C ASP A 121 -6.84 14.54 -7.54
N LEU A 122 -6.95 13.70 -6.51
CA LEU A 122 -7.28 14.12 -5.15
C LEU A 122 -6.25 15.12 -4.62
N PHE A 123 -4.96 14.81 -4.75
CA PHE A 123 -3.89 15.68 -4.28
C PHE A 123 -3.86 17.02 -5.02
N THR A 124 -3.95 16.99 -6.36
CA THR A 124 -3.97 18.21 -7.19
C THR A 124 -5.13 19.14 -6.79
N LYS A 125 -6.29 18.56 -6.47
CA LYS A 125 -7.44 19.31 -5.97
C LYS A 125 -7.16 19.92 -4.59
N LEU A 126 -6.57 19.17 -3.66
CA LEU A 126 -6.22 19.67 -2.33
C LEU A 126 -5.19 20.79 -2.40
N GLU A 127 -4.17 20.67 -3.25
CA GLU A 127 -3.17 21.72 -3.47
C GLU A 127 -3.80 22.99 -4.04
N THR A 128 -4.77 22.85 -4.94
CA THR A 128 -5.51 23.99 -5.50
C THR A 128 -6.37 24.70 -4.46
N GLU A 129 -7.02 23.94 -3.57
CA GLU A 129 -7.93 24.48 -2.56
C GLU A 129 -7.20 25.02 -1.32
N TYR A 130 -6.07 24.39 -0.96
CA TYR A 130 -5.26 24.71 0.22
C TYR A 130 -3.78 24.87 -0.14
N PRO A 131 -3.40 25.87 -0.97
CA PRO A 131 -2.05 26.00 -1.52
C PRO A 131 -0.95 26.23 -0.48
N GLU A 132 -1.32 26.73 0.71
CA GLU A 132 -0.38 27.02 1.81
C GLU A 132 -0.38 25.94 2.91
N ALA A 133 -1.18 24.88 2.76
CA ALA A 133 -1.29 23.84 3.78
C ALA A 133 -0.15 22.83 3.68
N ASN A 134 0.32 22.37 4.84
CA ASN A 134 1.24 21.24 4.91
C ASN A 134 0.44 19.94 4.74
N VAL A 135 0.72 19.18 3.69
CA VAL A 135 0.02 17.92 3.42
C VAL A 135 0.87 16.73 3.87
N TRP A 136 0.29 15.87 4.70
CA TRP A 136 0.81 14.57 5.08
C TRP A 136 -0.06 13.47 4.50
N LEU A 137 0.56 12.37 4.07
CA LEU A 137 -0.16 11.20 3.60
C LEU A 137 0.01 10.08 4.62
N VAL A 138 -1.08 9.39 4.93
CA VAL A 138 -1.05 8.19 5.75
C VAL A 138 -1.91 7.12 5.12
N GLY A 139 -1.55 5.86 5.34
CA GLY A 139 -2.31 4.77 4.78
C GLY A 139 -1.91 3.43 5.37
N HIS A 140 -2.75 2.44 5.14
CA HIS A 140 -2.51 1.05 5.53
C HIS A 140 -2.73 0.13 4.34
N SER A 141 -1.96 -0.95 4.25
CA SER A 141 -2.07 -1.93 3.16
C SER A 141 -1.95 -1.22 1.79
N LEU A 142 -2.81 -1.54 0.82
CA LEU A 142 -2.93 -0.83 -0.46
C LEU A 142 -2.88 0.70 -0.33
N GLY A 143 -3.62 1.27 0.64
CA GLY A 143 -3.66 2.72 0.84
C GLY A 143 -2.33 3.31 1.32
N GLY A 144 -1.52 2.51 2.03
CA GLY A 144 -0.17 2.88 2.44
C GLY A 144 0.78 2.95 1.24
N SER A 145 0.76 1.95 0.35
CA SER A 145 1.58 1.95 -0.86
C SER A 145 1.16 3.06 -1.82
N ILE A 146 -0.14 3.31 -2.02
CA ILE A 146 -0.61 4.45 -2.84
C ILE A 146 -0.15 5.79 -2.24
N SER A 147 -0.19 5.93 -0.91
CA SER A 147 0.33 7.12 -0.23
C SER A 147 1.84 7.30 -0.45
N ALA A 148 2.61 6.21 -0.42
CA ALA A 148 4.05 6.24 -0.65
C ALA A 148 4.41 6.62 -2.10
N LEU A 149 3.71 6.04 -3.09
CA LEU A 149 3.85 6.43 -4.50
C LEU A 149 3.57 7.92 -4.72
N LEU A 150 2.48 8.43 -4.12
CA LEU A 150 2.14 9.85 -4.20
C LEU A 150 3.19 10.73 -3.50
N GLY A 151 3.70 10.29 -2.35
CA GLY A 151 4.77 10.96 -1.63
C GLY A 151 6.10 10.97 -2.38
N GLN A 152 6.40 9.93 -3.17
CA GLN A 152 7.58 9.89 -4.03
C GLN A 152 7.46 10.91 -5.17
N THR A 153 6.26 11.05 -5.74
CA THR A 153 5.99 11.99 -6.85
C THR A 153 6.08 13.44 -6.44
N PHE A 154 5.53 13.80 -5.27
CA PHE A 154 5.44 15.18 -4.80
C PHE A 154 6.39 15.52 -3.63
N ALA A 155 7.27 14.59 -3.25
CA ALA A 155 8.16 14.71 -2.09
C ALA A 155 7.42 15.00 -0.76
N LEU A 156 6.23 14.42 -0.58
CA LEU A 156 5.37 14.63 0.59
C LEU A 156 5.77 13.70 1.75
N PRO A 157 5.59 14.12 3.02
CA PRO A 157 5.77 13.23 4.16
C PRO A 157 4.69 12.14 4.20
N VAL A 158 5.13 10.88 4.33
CA VAL A 158 4.25 9.69 4.33
C VAL A 158 4.51 8.79 5.52
N VAL A 159 3.44 8.37 6.20
CA VAL A 159 3.48 7.28 7.18
C VAL A 159 2.57 6.15 6.72
N ALA A 160 3.18 5.08 6.22
CA ALA A 160 2.49 3.89 5.73
C ALA A 160 2.59 2.75 6.76
N PHE A 161 1.49 2.00 6.96
CA PHE A 161 1.42 0.87 7.89
C PHE A 161 1.11 -0.44 7.15
N GLU A 162 1.88 -1.49 7.39
CA GLU A 162 1.76 -2.80 6.74
C GLU A 162 1.51 -2.70 5.23
N ALA A 163 2.15 -1.73 4.58
CA ALA A 163 2.02 -1.51 3.15
C ALA A 163 2.82 -2.58 2.39
N PRO A 164 2.29 -3.18 1.31
CA PRO A 164 3.12 -3.93 0.38
C PRO A 164 4.28 -3.09 -0.15
N GLY A 165 5.39 -3.75 -0.51
CA GLY A 165 6.54 -3.10 -1.13
C GLY A 165 6.12 -2.31 -2.37
N ASP A 166 6.39 -1.01 -2.39
CA ASP A 166 5.91 -0.07 -3.40
C ASP A 166 6.94 0.20 -4.52
N ARG A 167 8.18 -0.27 -4.41
CA ARG A 167 9.20 -0.06 -5.47
C ARG A 167 8.83 -0.74 -6.79
N LEU A 168 8.26 -1.94 -6.74
CA LEU A 168 7.77 -2.64 -7.94
C LEU A 168 6.70 -1.80 -8.65
N ALA A 169 5.73 -1.30 -7.88
CA ALA A 169 4.67 -0.43 -8.39
C ALA A 169 5.24 0.88 -8.94
N ALA A 170 6.20 1.51 -8.24
CA ALA A 170 6.86 2.73 -8.67
C ALA A 170 7.60 2.54 -10.00
N SER A 171 8.28 1.40 -10.19
CA SER A 171 8.94 1.05 -11.45
C SER A 171 7.94 0.96 -12.61
N ARG A 172 6.84 0.24 -12.41
CA ARG A 172 5.79 0.07 -13.44
C ARG A 172 5.07 1.37 -13.79
N LEU A 173 5.01 2.31 -12.85
CA LEU A 173 4.43 3.64 -13.03
C LEU A 173 5.46 4.66 -13.55
N HIS A 174 6.68 4.21 -13.85
CA HIS A 174 7.82 5.05 -14.27
C HIS A 174 8.10 6.22 -13.31
N LEU A 175 7.90 6.02 -12.01
CA LEU A 175 8.27 7.03 -11.02
C LEU A 175 9.79 7.15 -10.92
N PRO A 176 10.35 8.30 -10.53
CA PRO A 176 11.78 8.48 -10.40
C PRO A 176 12.42 7.50 -9.39
N MET A 177 13.29 6.60 -9.85
CA MET A 177 13.99 5.59 -9.03
C MET A 177 15.47 5.94 -8.81
N PRO A 178 16.19 5.30 -7.87
CA PRO A 178 17.64 5.41 -7.76
C PRO A 178 18.35 5.05 -9.08
N PRO A 179 19.45 5.73 -9.44
CA PRO A 179 20.16 6.74 -8.66
C PRO A 179 19.59 8.17 -8.79
N ALA A 180 18.54 8.40 -9.59
CA ALA A 180 17.97 9.73 -9.79
C ALA A 180 17.30 10.27 -8.51
N VAL A 181 16.75 9.38 -7.68
CA VAL A 181 16.23 9.69 -6.35
C VAL A 181 17.02 8.94 -5.29
N ASP A 182 17.40 9.67 -4.23
CA ASP A 182 17.98 9.09 -3.03
C ASP A 182 16.87 8.77 -2.03
N TYR A 183 16.52 7.49 -1.88
CA TYR A 183 15.49 7.06 -0.93
C TYR A 183 15.81 7.43 0.52
N ASN A 184 17.07 7.67 0.87
CA ASN A 184 17.40 8.21 2.20
C ASN A 184 16.88 9.62 2.42
N LYS A 185 16.54 10.36 1.38
CA LYS A 185 16.07 11.75 1.50
C LYS A 185 14.56 11.87 1.38
N LEU A 186 13.87 10.82 0.94
CA LEU A 186 12.41 10.81 0.91
C LEU A 186 11.85 10.78 2.34
N PRO A 187 10.89 11.65 2.69
CA PRO A 187 10.21 11.63 3.98
C PRO A 187 9.11 10.56 3.99
N ILE A 188 9.46 9.33 3.61
CA ILE A 188 8.54 8.19 3.53
C ILE A 188 8.99 7.14 4.55
N TRP A 189 8.07 6.75 5.42
CA TRP A 189 8.29 5.74 6.46
C TRP A 189 7.25 4.63 6.35
N HIS A 190 7.73 3.40 6.17
CA HIS A 190 6.92 2.19 6.12
C HIS A 190 7.05 1.41 7.42
N PHE A 191 6.05 1.50 8.28
CA PHE A 191 5.94 0.70 9.50
C PHE A 191 5.31 -0.65 9.17
N GLY A 192 5.97 -1.74 9.53
CA GLY A 192 5.42 -3.08 9.34
C GLY A 192 5.99 -4.06 10.35
N HIS A 193 5.48 -5.30 10.38
CA HIS A 193 5.97 -6.32 11.31
C HIS A 193 6.32 -7.65 10.63
N THR A 194 7.33 -8.37 11.14
CA THR A 194 7.86 -9.58 10.49
C THR A 194 6.88 -10.76 10.40
N ALA A 195 5.77 -10.73 11.13
CA ALA A 195 4.70 -11.72 11.03
C ALA A 195 3.62 -11.39 9.97
N ASP A 196 3.69 -10.24 9.27
CA ASP A 196 2.71 -9.90 8.24
C ASP A 196 3.22 -10.40 6.88
N PRO A 197 2.62 -11.44 6.29
CA PRO A 197 3.04 -11.93 4.99
C PRO A 197 2.78 -10.92 3.85
N ILE A 198 1.90 -9.93 4.02
CA ILE A 198 1.63 -8.92 2.99
C ILE A 198 2.77 -7.89 2.95
N TYR A 199 3.13 -7.29 4.08
CA TYR A 199 4.30 -6.41 4.21
C TYR A 199 5.61 -7.11 3.79
N MET A 200 5.76 -8.38 4.15
CA MET A 200 6.95 -9.17 3.83
C MET A 200 6.99 -9.70 2.38
N GLY A 201 5.94 -9.49 1.58
CA GLY A 201 5.86 -9.98 0.19
C GLY A 201 5.87 -11.50 0.04
N THR A 202 5.27 -12.21 1.00
CA THR A 202 5.23 -13.69 1.04
C THR A 202 3.80 -14.25 1.01
N CYS A 203 2.80 -13.39 0.81
CA CYS A 203 1.39 -13.80 0.83
C CYS A 203 0.93 -14.39 -0.51
N THR A 204 1.54 -15.50 -0.92
CA THR A 204 1.23 -16.20 -2.19
C THR A 204 1.07 -17.72 -2.07
N GLY A 205 1.48 -18.31 -0.94
CA GLY A 205 1.45 -19.77 -0.77
C GLY A 205 0.03 -20.36 -0.78
N ALA A 206 -0.12 -21.57 -1.32
CA ALA A 206 -1.41 -22.27 -1.49
C ALA A 206 -2.23 -22.49 -0.20
N THR A 207 -1.60 -22.35 0.97
CA THR A 207 -2.24 -22.46 2.29
C THR A 207 -2.55 -21.10 2.92
N SER A 208 -2.18 -19.99 2.27
CA SER A 208 -2.40 -18.64 2.78
C SER A 208 -3.83 -18.17 2.53
N VAL A 209 -4.33 -17.28 3.37
CA VAL A 209 -5.64 -16.65 3.14
C VAL A 209 -5.62 -15.67 1.95
N CYS A 210 -4.46 -15.08 1.62
CA CYS A 210 -4.30 -14.32 0.37
C CYS A 210 -4.57 -15.21 -0.84
N TYR A 211 -4.09 -16.46 -0.79
CA TYR A 211 -4.30 -17.40 -1.88
C TYR A 211 -5.80 -17.68 -2.10
N TYR A 212 -6.52 -18.05 -1.04
CA TYR A 212 -7.97 -18.26 -1.14
C TYR A 212 -8.74 -16.97 -1.46
N GLY A 213 -8.17 -15.81 -1.12
CA GLY A 213 -8.70 -14.51 -1.46
C GLY A 213 -8.47 -14.08 -2.91
N GLY A 214 -7.58 -14.74 -3.65
CA GLY A 214 -7.17 -14.32 -5.00
C GLY A 214 -6.23 -13.11 -5.02
N TYR A 215 -5.38 -12.98 -4.00
CA TYR A 215 -4.36 -11.93 -3.89
C TYR A 215 -2.96 -12.55 -3.94
N ALA A 216 -2.12 -12.09 -4.87
CA ALA A 216 -0.73 -12.50 -4.99
C ALA A 216 0.17 -11.33 -4.57
N MET A 217 0.49 -11.25 -3.27
CA MET A 217 1.31 -10.16 -2.72
C MET A 217 2.78 -10.61 -2.67
N GLU A 218 3.53 -10.26 -3.72
CA GLU A 218 4.92 -10.71 -3.93
C GLU A 218 5.95 -9.58 -3.75
N SER A 219 5.53 -8.32 -3.86
CA SER A 219 6.42 -7.19 -3.63
C SER A 219 6.73 -6.99 -2.15
N LYS A 220 8.00 -6.68 -1.87
CA LYS A 220 8.55 -6.49 -0.52
C LYS A 220 9.47 -5.29 -0.41
N CYS A 221 9.95 -4.72 -1.53
CA CYS A 221 10.87 -3.59 -1.48
C CYS A 221 10.14 -2.25 -1.39
N HIS A 222 10.54 -1.42 -0.43
CA HIS A 222 9.89 -0.17 -0.04
C HIS A 222 10.71 1.07 -0.41
N SER A 223 10.07 2.08 -0.99
CA SER A 223 10.66 3.41 -1.15
C SER A 223 10.90 4.05 0.22
N GLY A 224 11.79 5.05 0.29
CA GLY A 224 12.10 5.70 1.57
C GLY A 224 12.75 4.77 2.59
N ARG A 225 12.14 4.65 3.78
CA ARG A 225 12.66 3.88 4.93
C ARG A 225 11.65 2.86 5.43
N ALA A 226 12.11 1.65 5.70
CA ALA A 226 11.38 0.62 6.42
C ALA A 226 11.66 0.69 7.92
N CYS A 227 10.60 0.63 8.73
CA CYS A 227 10.59 0.70 10.19
C CYS A 227 9.94 -0.58 10.73
N VAL A 228 10.73 -1.65 10.87
CA VAL A 228 10.18 -3.01 11.06
C VAL A 228 10.16 -3.44 12.52
N TYR A 229 9.00 -3.89 12.99
CA TYR A 229 8.84 -4.56 14.28
C TYR A 229 9.11 -6.07 14.12
N ASP A 230 10.19 -6.58 14.70
CA ASP A 230 10.53 -8.00 14.61
C ASP A 230 9.78 -8.87 15.63
N VAL A 231 8.46 -8.94 15.49
CA VAL A 231 7.56 -9.70 16.36
C VAL A 231 7.81 -11.22 16.29
N VAL A 232 8.39 -11.72 15.20
CA VAL A 232 8.74 -13.15 15.07
C VAL A 232 9.92 -13.48 15.97
N ALA A 233 11.02 -12.72 15.90
CA ALA A 233 12.19 -13.00 16.72
C ALA A 233 11.97 -12.62 18.20
N GLU A 234 11.37 -11.45 18.45
CA GLU A 234 11.25 -10.91 19.81
C GLU A 234 10.11 -11.57 20.59
N TRP A 235 8.99 -11.88 19.94
CA TRP A 235 7.77 -12.37 20.61
C TRP A 235 7.32 -13.76 20.15
N GLY A 236 8.07 -14.42 19.26
CA GLY A 236 7.76 -15.78 18.80
C GLY A 236 6.48 -15.88 17.97
N TRP A 237 6.03 -14.78 17.35
CA TRP A 237 4.87 -14.81 16.47
C TRP A 237 5.14 -15.72 15.26
N ARG A 238 4.06 -16.30 14.74
CA ARG A 238 4.09 -16.98 13.43
C ARG A 238 3.51 -16.04 12.39
N MET A 239 4.00 -16.14 11.16
CA MET A 239 3.41 -15.41 10.04
C MET A 239 1.92 -15.75 9.89
N ASP A 240 1.08 -14.71 9.83
CA ASP A 240 -0.36 -14.85 9.75
C ASP A 240 -0.97 -13.60 9.11
N SER A 241 -1.66 -13.73 7.98
CA SER A 241 -2.27 -12.56 7.33
C SER A 241 -3.36 -11.89 8.19
N ARG A 242 -3.86 -12.54 9.25
CA ARG A 242 -4.79 -11.90 10.18
C ARG A 242 -4.12 -10.81 10.99
N THR A 243 -2.81 -10.90 11.26
CA THR A 243 -2.08 -9.87 12.00
C THR A 243 -1.86 -8.59 11.17
N HIS A 244 -2.08 -8.65 9.85
CA HIS A 244 -2.09 -7.48 8.96
C HIS A 244 -3.16 -6.45 9.33
N ARG A 245 -4.26 -6.83 9.99
CA ARG A 245 -5.36 -5.89 10.27
C ARG A 245 -4.85 -4.71 11.07
N ILE A 246 -5.14 -3.48 10.63
CA ILE A 246 -4.69 -2.25 11.30
C ILE A 246 -5.03 -2.23 12.81
N THR A 247 -6.15 -2.84 13.24
CA THR A 247 -6.48 -3.00 14.66
C THR A 247 -5.48 -3.90 15.39
N ASP A 248 -5.10 -5.03 14.81
CA ASP A 248 -4.10 -5.94 15.38
C ASP A 248 -2.73 -5.28 15.43
N VAL A 249 -2.35 -4.54 14.38
CA VAL A 249 -1.11 -3.74 14.35
C VAL A 249 -1.09 -2.73 15.50
N ILE A 250 -2.17 -1.95 15.68
CA ILE A 250 -2.26 -0.95 16.76
C ILE A 250 -2.22 -1.61 18.13
N GLU A 251 -3.12 -2.57 18.39
CA GLU A 251 -3.35 -3.09 19.73
C GLU A 251 -2.30 -4.12 20.17
N LYS A 252 -1.76 -4.89 19.23
CA LYS A 252 -0.87 -6.03 19.53
C LYS A 252 0.57 -5.80 19.14
N VAL A 253 0.88 -4.80 18.32
CA VAL A 253 2.26 -4.45 17.95
C VAL A 253 2.63 -3.08 18.49
N ILE A 254 2.03 -2.01 17.98
CA ILE A 254 2.47 -0.62 18.27
C ILE A 254 2.30 -0.26 19.75
N LYS A 255 1.12 -0.48 20.35
CA LYS A 255 0.88 -0.15 21.77
C LYS A 255 1.77 -0.91 22.75
N PRO A 256 1.96 -2.24 22.63
CA PRO A 256 2.79 -2.98 23.57
C PRO A 256 4.30 -2.83 23.30
N TRP A 257 4.70 -2.41 22.10
CA TRP A 257 6.11 -2.19 21.77
C TRP A 257 6.62 -0.89 22.38
N LYS A 258 7.73 -0.96 23.11
CA LYS A 258 8.20 0.15 23.96
C LYS A 258 8.70 1.36 23.17
N ASP A 259 9.51 1.12 22.14
CA ASP A 259 10.21 2.14 21.38
C ASP A 259 9.97 1.95 19.87
N VAL A 260 9.80 3.04 19.12
CA VAL A 260 9.62 2.97 17.66
C VAL A 260 10.87 2.34 17.03
N PRO A 261 10.75 1.37 16.11
CA PRO A 261 11.88 0.69 15.50
C PRO A 261 12.71 1.68 14.69
N GLN A 262 13.99 1.36 14.51
CA GLN A 262 14.86 2.16 13.66
C GLN A 262 14.37 2.08 12.21
N CYS A 263 14.19 3.24 11.59
CA CYS A 263 13.80 3.36 10.19
C CYS A 263 15.04 3.46 9.29
N VAL A 264 15.22 2.49 8.39
CA VAL A 264 16.38 2.42 7.49
C VAL A 264 15.95 2.20 6.05
N PRO A 265 16.70 2.72 5.05
CA PRO A 265 16.47 2.34 3.66
C PRO A 265 16.69 0.84 3.46
N GLU A 266 15.95 0.24 2.53
CA GLU A 266 16.24 -1.12 2.09
C GLU A 266 17.29 -1.08 0.97
N GLU A 267 18.49 -1.56 1.27
CA GLU A 267 19.60 -1.67 0.33
C GLU A 267 19.64 -3.05 -0.33
N GLY A 268 19.87 -3.10 -1.65
CA GLY A 268 19.98 -4.37 -2.38
C GLY A 268 18.71 -5.22 -2.41
N CYS A 269 17.55 -4.65 -2.05
CA CYS A 269 16.27 -5.35 -2.12
C CYS A 269 15.87 -5.57 -3.58
N VAL A 270 15.47 -6.81 -3.88
CA VAL A 270 15.00 -7.23 -5.21
C VAL A 270 13.63 -7.86 -5.08
N ASP A 271 12.66 -7.29 -5.76
CA ASP A 271 11.34 -7.89 -5.97
C ASP A 271 11.41 -8.93 -7.09
N CYS A 272 10.51 -9.92 -7.05
CA CYS A 272 10.28 -10.82 -8.18
C CYS A 272 11.49 -11.63 -8.68
N GLY A 273 12.48 -11.92 -7.83
CA GLY A 273 13.70 -12.64 -8.24
C GLY A 273 13.50 -14.09 -8.76
N LEU A 274 12.28 -14.61 -8.77
CA LEU A 274 11.92 -15.88 -9.42
C LEU A 274 11.39 -15.72 -10.84
N TRP A 275 11.07 -14.49 -11.24
CA TRP A 275 10.52 -14.11 -12.54
C TRP A 275 11.60 -13.49 -13.43
N GLU A 276 11.56 -13.85 -14.71
CA GLU A 276 12.33 -13.21 -15.76
C GLU A 276 11.43 -12.18 -16.45
N MET A 277 11.73 -10.90 -16.26
CA MET A 277 11.00 -9.80 -16.90
C MET A 277 11.58 -9.59 -18.29
N VAL A 278 10.75 -9.71 -19.33
CA VAL A 278 11.15 -9.57 -20.73
C VAL A 278 10.52 -8.30 -21.30
N GLY A 279 11.34 -7.33 -21.71
CA GLY A 279 10.88 -6.08 -22.31
C GLY A 279 11.56 -5.77 -23.64
N SER A 280 11.11 -4.72 -24.33
CA SER A 280 11.61 -4.33 -25.65
C SER A 280 13.09 -3.91 -25.69
N ASP A 281 13.69 -3.59 -24.54
CA ASP A 281 15.12 -3.27 -24.39
C ASP A 281 16.04 -4.52 -24.36
N ASP A 282 15.49 -5.74 -24.32
CA ASP A 282 16.24 -7.01 -24.34
C ASP A 282 16.38 -7.64 -25.75
N SER A 283 16.06 -6.88 -26.82
CA SER A 283 16.14 -7.31 -28.23
C SER A 283 17.20 -6.61 -29.09
#